data_AF-A0A085ZNU4-F1
#
_entry.id   AF-A0A085ZNU4-F1
#
_cell.length_a   1.000
_cell.length_b   1.000
_cell.length_c   1.000
_cell.angle_alpha   90.00
_cell.angle_beta   90.00
_cell.angle_gamma   90.00
#
_symmetry.space_group_name_H-M   'P 1'
#
loop_
_entity.id
_entity.type
_entity.pdbx_description
1 polymer ?
#
loop_
_entity_poly.entity_id
_entity_poly.type
_entity_poly.pdbx_seq_one_letter_code
_entity_poly.pdbx_strand_id
1 'polypeptide(L)'
;MNLNEKAITKLVCVFTLIFGLSVIFFNIKSGYKSLGLYLIPTIFVIIALLGIFKENISKWYDEKKLVPLRRWIMKHSLSVFFIFPLSVFSMIGFLLLFFALKLKWNVDLLGWITISIFAFFPLFIIYGLIFGFSISEKQQKRIAERQNKMFFDANGIRIEMPLFDKDCFISQQSIEAVIYYNYIVSSDFTEHYEGYKFYLNTIPVYTKYEKQSWLNKLFPKDSQSKIIDIDNKTKYFWEIPKMVKIYFNSKAEIDFKDPIKGTLISSETYQNKNKTTTIEKWKPSNHEAEQIVFDKFNRTLDEIKKGYR
;
A
#
# COMPACT_ATOMS: atom_id res chain seq x y z
N MET A 1 -1.57 -9.31 -4.92
CA MET A 1 -2.84 -8.57 -4.96
C MET A 1 -3.68 -8.99 -3.76
N ASN A 2 -3.79 -8.10 -2.79
CA ASN A 2 -4.36 -8.38 -1.48
C ASN A 2 -5.86 -8.69 -1.61
N LEU A 3 -6.44 -9.58 -0.78
CA LEU A 3 -7.87 -9.95 -0.87
C LEU A 3 -8.79 -8.72 -0.82
N ASN A 4 -8.38 -7.70 -0.06
CA ASN A 4 -9.07 -6.41 0.02
C ASN A 4 -9.06 -5.63 -1.30
N GLU A 5 -7.97 -5.66 -2.03
CA GLU A 5 -7.79 -4.94 -3.29
C GLU A 5 -8.64 -5.54 -4.41
N LYS A 6 -8.76 -6.88 -4.44
CA LYS A 6 -9.68 -7.57 -5.36
C LYS A 6 -11.14 -7.25 -5.06
N ALA A 7 -11.53 -7.22 -3.78
CA ALA A 7 -12.89 -6.89 -3.38
C ALA A 7 -13.24 -5.44 -3.74
N ILE A 8 -12.34 -4.50 -3.46
CA ILE A 8 -12.50 -3.08 -3.81
C ILE A 8 -12.61 -2.91 -5.33
N THR A 9 -11.76 -3.58 -6.11
CA THR A 9 -11.81 -3.50 -7.58
C THR A 9 -13.14 -4.01 -8.13
N LYS A 10 -13.63 -5.16 -7.64
CA LYS A 10 -14.94 -5.70 -8.05
C LYS A 10 -16.07 -4.75 -7.67
N LEU A 11 -16.03 -4.18 -6.47
CA LEU A 11 -17.03 -3.23 -5.99
C LEU A 11 -17.07 -1.96 -6.86
N VAL A 12 -15.91 -1.38 -7.18
CA VAL A 12 -15.80 -0.20 -8.06
C VAL A 12 -16.35 -0.51 -9.46
N CYS A 13 -16.04 -1.68 -10.03
CA CYS A 13 -16.58 -2.07 -11.33
C CYS A 13 -18.10 -2.29 -11.30
N VAL A 14 -18.66 -2.85 -10.22
CA VAL A 14 -20.13 -2.97 -10.06
C VAL A 14 -20.80 -1.60 -9.97
N PHE A 15 -20.26 -0.66 -9.19
CA PHE A 15 -20.79 0.70 -9.14
C PHE A 15 -20.70 1.42 -10.50
N THR A 16 -19.59 1.23 -11.21
CA THR A 16 -19.40 1.80 -12.56
C THR A 16 -20.40 1.20 -13.57
N LEU A 17 -20.71 -0.10 -13.46
CA LEU A 17 -21.73 -0.76 -14.27
C LEU A 17 -23.12 -0.18 -14.00
N ILE A 18 -23.50 -0.08 -12.73
CA ILE A 18 -24.81 0.44 -12.30
C ILE A 18 -24.97 1.89 -12.78
N PHE A 19 -23.93 2.71 -12.65
CA PHE A 19 -23.93 4.09 -13.12
C PHE A 19 -24.07 4.16 -14.65
N GLY A 20 -23.26 3.41 -15.40
CA GLY A 20 -23.35 3.37 -16.87
C GLY A 20 -24.73 2.94 -17.37
N LEU A 21 -25.31 1.88 -16.77
CA LEU A 21 -26.65 1.41 -17.11
C LEU A 21 -27.75 2.42 -16.73
N SER A 22 -27.61 3.10 -15.59
CA SER A 22 -28.57 4.12 -15.15
C SER A 22 -28.60 5.31 -16.10
N VAL A 23 -27.44 5.75 -16.60
CA VAL A 23 -27.33 6.82 -17.59
C VAL A 23 -27.91 6.39 -18.94
N ILE A 24 -27.66 5.15 -19.39
CA ILE A 24 -28.29 4.59 -20.60
C ILE A 24 -29.81 4.60 -20.46
N PHE A 25 -30.33 4.10 -19.34
CA PHE A 25 -31.77 4.00 -19.09
C PHE A 25 -32.44 5.38 -19.02
N PHE A 26 -31.78 6.35 -18.39
CA PHE A 26 -32.23 7.73 -18.36
C PHE A 26 -32.27 8.36 -19.75
N ASN A 27 -31.24 8.15 -20.59
CA ASN A 27 -31.18 8.66 -21.95
C ASN A 27 -32.26 8.05 -22.86
N ILE A 28 -32.55 6.74 -22.69
CA ILE A 28 -33.65 6.07 -23.40
C ILE A 28 -35.00 6.67 -22.99
N LYS A 29 -35.23 6.85 -21.68
CA LYS A 29 -36.50 7.37 -21.15
C LYS A 29 -36.75 8.84 -21.52
N SER A 30 -35.70 9.64 -21.62
CA SER A 30 -35.77 11.07 -21.94
C SER A 30 -35.86 11.36 -23.45
N GLY A 31 -35.78 10.34 -24.31
CA GLY A 31 -35.99 10.48 -25.76
C GLY A 31 -34.84 11.19 -26.50
N TYR A 32 -33.69 11.39 -25.86
CA TYR A 32 -32.53 12.00 -26.50
C TYR A 32 -31.93 11.05 -27.55
N LYS A 33 -31.85 11.51 -28.81
CA LYS A 33 -31.33 10.76 -29.96
C LYS A 33 -29.93 11.21 -30.41
N SER A 34 -29.08 11.67 -29.49
CA SER A 34 -27.67 11.97 -29.83
C SER A 34 -26.82 10.72 -29.67
N LEU A 35 -26.27 10.23 -30.77
CA LEU A 35 -25.39 9.04 -30.83
C LEU A 35 -24.17 9.15 -29.88
N GLY A 36 -23.66 10.36 -29.65
CA GLY A 36 -22.55 10.62 -28.74
C GLY A 36 -22.89 10.42 -27.25
N LEU A 37 -24.16 10.64 -26.85
CA LEU A 37 -24.61 10.45 -25.47
C LEU A 37 -24.75 8.97 -25.07
N TYR A 38 -24.86 8.07 -26.05
CA TYR A 38 -24.89 6.63 -25.80
C TYR A 38 -23.50 6.01 -25.73
N LEU A 39 -22.52 6.60 -26.43
CA LEU A 39 -21.15 6.12 -26.57
C LEU A 39 -20.39 6.13 -25.25
N ILE A 40 -20.50 7.22 -24.48
CA ILE A 40 -19.78 7.36 -23.20
C ILE A 40 -20.27 6.32 -22.17
N PRO A 41 -21.59 6.18 -21.90
CA PRO A 41 -22.10 5.16 -20.99
C PRO A 41 -21.82 3.72 -21.46
N THR A 42 -21.87 3.45 -22.76
CA THR A 42 -21.52 2.11 -23.27
C THR A 42 -20.05 1.78 -23.03
N ILE A 43 -19.14 2.73 -23.20
CA ILE A 43 -17.72 2.54 -22.85
C ILE A 43 -17.57 2.22 -21.36
N PHE A 44 -18.27 2.94 -20.48
CA PHE A 44 -18.26 2.64 -19.03
C PHE A 44 -18.80 1.25 -18.71
N VAL A 45 -19.90 0.84 -19.35
CA VAL A 45 -20.46 -0.52 -19.20
C VAL A 45 -19.46 -1.57 -19.69
N ILE A 46 -18.81 -1.36 -20.84
CA ILE A 46 -17.81 -2.28 -21.39
C ILE A 46 -16.60 -2.41 -20.43
N ILE A 47 -16.07 -1.29 -19.93
CA ILE A 47 -14.95 -1.28 -18.98
C ILE A 47 -15.33 -1.96 -17.66
N ALA A 48 -16.55 -1.70 -17.15
CA ALA A 48 -17.06 -2.33 -15.94
C ALA A 48 -17.23 -3.84 -16.10
N LEU A 49 -17.78 -4.29 -17.24
CA LEU A 49 -17.90 -5.71 -17.57
C LEU A 49 -16.52 -6.37 -17.68
N LEU A 50 -15.55 -5.73 -18.34
CA LEU A 50 -14.17 -6.23 -18.43
C LEU A 50 -13.51 -6.35 -17.04
N GLY A 51 -13.80 -5.44 -16.12
CA GLY A 51 -13.31 -5.49 -14.74
C GLY A 51 -13.97 -6.57 -13.88
N ILE A 52 -15.29 -6.73 -13.97
CA ILE A 52 -16.07 -7.74 -13.23
C ILE A 52 -15.71 -9.15 -13.71
N PHE A 53 -15.64 -9.33 -15.04
CA PHE A 53 -15.41 -10.63 -15.67
C PHE A 53 -13.94 -10.89 -16.00
N LYS A 54 -13.00 -10.08 -15.50
CA LYS A 54 -11.55 -10.20 -15.76
C LYS A 54 -11.00 -11.62 -15.53
N GLU A 55 -11.50 -12.34 -14.52
CA GLU A 55 -11.09 -13.72 -14.19
C GLU A 55 -11.76 -14.80 -15.08
N ASN A 56 -12.90 -14.50 -15.72
CA ASN A 56 -13.61 -15.42 -16.63
C ASN A 56 -13.25 -15.16 -18.11
N ILE A 57 -12.99 -13.91 -18.50
CA ILE A 57 -12.60 -13.53 -19.86
C ILE A 57 -11.20 -14.07 -20.18
N SER A 58 -10.31 -14.19 -19.19
CA SER A 58 -9.00 -14.82 -19.36
C SER A 58 -9.07 -16.30 -19.73
N LYS A 59 -10.22 -16.98 -19.51
CA LYS A 59 -10.45 -18.36 -19.98
C LYS A 59 -10.95 -18.42 -21.43
N TRP A 60 -11.41 -17.31 -22.00
CA TRP A 60 -12.08 -17.26 -23.31
C TRP A 60 -11.24 -16.59 -24.41
N TYR A 61 -10.13 -15.92 -24.08
CA TYR A 61 -9.33 -15.17 -25.03
C TYR A 61 -7.87 -15.62 -25.07
N ASP A 62 -7.39 -15.82 -26.29
CA ASP A 62 -6.07 -16.35 -26.62
C ASP A 62 -4.93 -15.52 -25.98
N GLU A 63 -4.19 -16.17 -25.10
CA GLU A 63 -3.26 -15.58 -24.12
C GLU A 63 -2.13 -14.77 -24.79
N LYS A 64 -1.84 -15.05 -26.07
CA LYS A 64 -0.74 -14.44 -26.83
C LYS A 64 -0.98 -12.98 -27.28
N LYS A 65 -2.23 -12.54 -27.49
CA LYS A 65 -2.50 -11.16 -27.96
C LYS A 65 -2.52 -10.11 -26.84
N LEU A 66 -2.68 -10.52 -25.58
CA LEU A 66 -2.84 -9.61 -24.44
C LEU A 66 -1.58 -9.41 -23.59
N VAL A 67 -0.52 -10.20 -23.80
CA VAL A 67 0.76 -10.03 -23.08
C VAL A 67 1.33 -8.60 -23.18
N PRO A 68 1.41 -7.96 -24.37
CA PRO A 68 1.96 -6.60 -24.45
C PRO A 68 1.04 -5.56 -23.78
N LEU A 69 -0.28 -5.68 -23.96
CA LEU A 69 -1.26 -4.77 -23.36
C LEU A 69 -1.28 -4.90 -21.82
N ARG A 70 -1.23 -6.13 -21.29
CA ARG A 70 -1.18 -6.40 -19.85
C ARG A 70 0.10 -5.87 -19.23
N ARG A 71 1.25 -6.03 -19.90
CA ARG A 71 2.55 -5.52 -19.44
C ARG A 71 2.57 -3.98 -19.45
N TRP A 72 1.95 -3.36 -20.46
CA TRP A 72 1.79 -1.90 -20.52
C TRP A 72 0.85 -1.36 -19.44
N ILE A 73 -0.30 -2.00 -19.22
CA ILE A 73 -1.26 -1.63 -18.15
C ILE A 73 -0.64 -1.79 -16.77
N MET A 74 0.17 -2.83 -16.52
CA MET A 74 0.87 -2.98 -15.24
C MET A 74 1.91 -1.88 -15.03
N LYS A 75 2.65 -1.52 -16.09
CA LYS A 75 3.65 -0.45 -16.05
C LYS A 75 3.03 0.94 -15.81
N HIS A 76 1.81 1.16 -16.28
CA HIS A 76 1.10 2.45 -16.18
C HIS A 76 -0.18 2.36 -15.34
N SER A 77 -0.22 1.45 -14.36
CA SER A 77 -1.42 1.13 -13.58
C SER A 77 -2.02 2.36 -12.91
N LEU A 78 -1.19 3.22 -12.32
CA LEU A 78 -1.64 4.46 -11.69
C LEU A 78 -2.34 5.40 -12.69
N SER A 79 -1.76 5.57 -13.87
CA SER A 79 -2.31 6.42 -14.93
C SER A 79 -3.62 5.88 -15.51
N VAL A 80 -3.69 4.56 -15.74
CA VAL A 80 -4.85 3.92 -16.38
C VAL A 80 -6.02 3.79 -15.41
N PHE A 81 -5.76 3.43 -14.15
CA PHE A 81 -6.84 3.15 -13.18
C PHE A 81 -7.29 4.37 -12.39
N PHE A 82 -6.42 5.37 -12.19
CA PHE A 82 -6.77 6.54 -11.37
C PHE A 82 -6.83 7.82 -12.19
N ILE A 83 -5.77 8.15 -12.95
CA ILE A 83 -5.71 9.44 -13.67
C ILE A 83 -6.75 9.48 -14.80
N PHE A 84 -6.86 8.43 -15.62
CA PHE A 84 -7.78 8.44 -16.76
C PHE A 84 -9.25 8.61 -16.36
N PRO A 85 -9.83 7.84 -15.41
CA PRO A 85 -11.21 8.06 -14.97
C PRO A 85 -11.42 9.46 -14.38
N LEU A 86 -10.49 9.94 -13.54
CA LEU A 86 -10.57 11.29 -12.95
C LEU A 86 -10.56 12.38 -14.02
N SER A 87 -9.76 12.22 -15.07
CA SER A 87 -9.72 13.15 -16.21
C SER A 87 -11.06 13.16 -16.97
N VAL A 88 -11.69 12.00 -17.16
CA VAL A 88 -13.03 11.92 -17.78
C VAL A 88 -14.07 12.61 -16.91
N PHE A 89 -14.06 12.40 -15.59
CA PHE A 89 -14.95 13.10 -14.67
C PHE A 89 -14.76 14.62 -14.72
N SER A 90 -13.50 15.08 -14.73
CA SER A 90 -13.18 16.50 -14.87
C SER A 90 -13.70 17.07 -16.19
N MET A 91 -13.51 16.35 -17.30
CA MET A 91 -13.97 16.76 -18.62
C MET A 91 -15.50 16.93 -18.66
N ILE A 92 -16.26 15.99 -18.05
CA ILE A 92 -17.72 16.11 -17.90
C ILE A 92 -18.07 17.36 -17.08
N GLY A 93 -17.37 17.59 -15.96
CA GLY A 93 -17.57 18.78 -15.13
C GLY A 93 -17.36 20.08 -15.89
N PHE A 94 -16.28 20.20 -16.67
CA PHE A 94 -16.02 21.38 -17.51
C PHE A 94 -17.05 21.56 -18.62
N LEU A 95 -17.56 20.47 -19.18
CA LEU A 95 -18.57 20.50 -20.23
C LEU A 95 -19.93 20.99 -19.68
N LEU A 96 -20.29 20.54 -18.48
CA LEU A 96 -21.45 21.08 -17.73
C LEU A 96 -21.25 22.54 -17.35
N LEU A 97 -20.06 22.93 -16.89
CA LEU A 97 -19.71 24.32 -16.59
C LEU A 97 -19.84 25.22 -17.83
N PHE A 98 -19.34 24.75 -18.98
CA PHE A 98 -19.46 25.45 -20.25
C PHE A 98 -20.92 25.66 -20.64
N PHE A 99 -21.76 24.62 -20.56
CA PHE A 99 -23.19 24.76 -20.87
C PHE A 99 -23.92 25.66 -19.89
N ALA A 100 -23.65 25.55 -18.58
CA ALA A 100 -24.24 26.41 -17.58
C ALA A 100 -23.93 27.90 -17.84
N LEU A 101 -22.69 28.22 -18.22
CA LEU A 101 -22.25 29.59 -18.50
C LEU A 101 -22.70 30.12 -19.87
N LYS A 102 -22.58 29.34 -20.94
CA LYS A 102 -22.83 29.79 -22.32
C LYS A 102 -24.28 29.68 -22.75
N LEU A 103 -25.00 28.64 -22.31
CA LEU A 103 -26.42 28.45 -22.62
C LEU A 103 -27.35 29.07 -21.57
N LYS A 104 -26.80 29.73 -20.55
CA LYS A 104 -27.55 30.35 -19.44
C LYS A 104 -28.58 29.41 -18.84
N TRP A 105 -28.20 28.17 -18.57
CA TRP A 105 -29.07 27.25 -17.86
C TRP A 105 -29.41 27.83 -16.49
N ASN A 106 -30.69 27.75 -16.10
CA ASN A 106 -31.11 28.15 -14.77
C ASN A 106 -30.69 27.05 -13.78
N VAL A 107 -29.43 27.10 -13.37
CA VAL A 107 -28.81 26.16 -12.44
C VAL A 107 -28.95 26.74 -11.03
N ASP A 108 -29.57 25.97 -10.14
CA ASP A 108 -29.69 26.30 -8.73
C ASP A 108 -28.34 26.20 -8.00
N LEU A 109 -28.30 26.65 -6.75
CA LEU A 109 -27.05 26.68 -5.97
C LEU A 109 -26.42 25.27 -5.81
N LEU A 110 -27.26 24.24 -5.66
CA LEU A 110 -26.79 22.84 -5.57
C LEU A 110 -26.22 22.33 -6.89
N GLY A 111 -26.81 22.72 -8.03
CA GLY A 111 -26.27 22.43 -9.35
C GLY A 111 -24.88 23.06 -9.55
N TRP A 112 -24.67 24.31 -9.14
CA TRP A 112 -23.36 24.97 -9.21
C TRP A 112 -22.30 24.30 -8.35
N ILE A 113 -22.65 23.89 -7.13
CA ILE A 113 -21.76 23.12 -6.25
C ILE A 113 -21.38 21.79 -6.93
N THR A 114 -22.37 21.09 -7.49
CA THR A 114 -22.16 19.80 -8.15
C THR A 114 -21.22 19.94 -9.35
N ILE A 115 -21.48 20.90 -10.25
CA ILE A 115 -20.64 21.17 -11.42
C ILE A 115 -19.20 21.49 -11.00
N SER A 116 -19.04 22.31 -9.96
CA SER A 116 -17.72 22.70 -9.44
C SER A 116 -16.95 21.51 -8.87
N ILE A 117 -17.62 20.64 -8.11
CA ILE A 117 -17.01 19.41 -7.60
C ILE A 117 -16.56 18.53 -8.77
N PHE A 118 -17.43 18.27 -9.75
CA PHE A 118 -17.06 17.43 -10.89
C PHE A 118 -15.93 18.02 -11.74
N ALA A 119 -15.85 19.34 -11.89
CA ALA A 119 -14.79 19.98 -12.66
C ALA A 119 -13.44 19.97 -11.92
N PHE A 120 -13.42 20.43 -10.67
CA PHE A 120 -12.19 20.77 -9.96
C PHE A 120 -11.71 19.71 -8.97
N PHE A 121 -12.60 18.93 -8.36
CA PHE A 121 -12.18 17.92 -7.38
C PHE A 121 -11.35 16.79 -8.01
N PRO A 122 -11.70 16.24 -9.20
CA PRO A 122 -10.84 15.25 -9.85
C PRO A 122 -9.47 15.82 -10.23
N LEU A 123 -9.41 17.09 -10.67
CA LEU A 123 -8.13 17.76 -10.94
C LEU A 123 -7.27 17.90 -9.69
N PHE A 124 -7.88 18.24 -8.56
CA PHE A 124 -7.17 18.33 -7.28
C PHE A 124 -6.58 16.97 -6.88
N ILE A 125 -7.32 15.87 -7.06
CA ILE A 125 -6.80 14.52 -6.80
C ILE A 125 -5.68 14.17 -7.78
N ILE A 126 -5.85 14.43 -9.08
CA ILE A 126 -4.81 14.19 -10.09
C ILE A 126 -3.52 14.95 -9.74
N TYR A 127 -3.65 16.22 -9.35
CA TYR A 127 -2.52 17.04 -8.91
C TYR A 127 -1.80 16.39 -7.73
N GLY A 128 -2.55 15.97 -6.70
CA GLY A 128 -2.00 15.27 -5.55
C GLY A 128 -1.33 13.94 -5.89
N LEU A 129 -1.84 13.19 -6.86
CA LEU A 129 -1.25 11.92 -7.31
C LEU A 129 0.03 12.12 -8.12
N ILE A 130 0.12 13.19 -8.93
CA ILE A 130 1.28 13.46 -9.79
C ILE A 130 2.41 14.14 -9.00
N PHE A 131 2.07 15.19 -8.25
CA PHE A 131 3.06 16.05 -7.60
C PHE A 131 3.28 15.71 -6.13
N GLY A 132 2.41 14.88 -5.54
CA GLY A 132 2.38 14.65 -4.09
C GLY A 132 1.79 15.85 -3.34
N PHE A 133 1.17 15.59 -2.20
CA PHE A 133 0.81 16.65 -1.27
C PHE A 133 2.01 16.97 -0.39
N SER A 134 2.43 18.24 -0.34
CA SER A 134 3.44 18.68 0.61
C SER A 134 2.90 18.52 2.04
N ILE A 135 3.50 17.61 2.80
CA ILE A 135 3.12 17.38 4.19
C ILE A 135 3.82 18.45 5.02
N SER A 136 3.03 19.23 5.78
CA SER A 136 3.59 20.22 6.70
C SER A 136 4.46 19.56 7.79
N GLU A 137 5.46 20.25 8.31
CA GLU A 137 6.30 19.75 9.41
C GLU A 137 5.46 19.32 10.63
N LYS A 138 4.38 20.06 10.93
CA LYS A 138 3.42 19.70 11.99
C LYS A 138 2.78 18.34 11.75
N GLN A 139 2.42 18.03 10.50
CA GLN A 139 1.87 16.73 10.14
C GLN A 139 2.94 15.63 10.16
N GLN A 140 4.16 15.90 9.71
CA GLN A 140 5.27 14.96 9.82
C GLN A 140 5.55 14.59 11.28
N LYS A 141 5.55 15.58 12.19
CA LYS A 141 5.71 15.34 13.62
C LYS A 141 4.60 14.45 14.19
N ARG A 142 3.33 14.71 13.81
CA ARG A 142 2.21 13.85 14.20
C ARG A 142 2.32 12.43 13.65
N ILE A 143 2.84 12.26 12.44
CA ILE A 143 3.09 10.93 11.86
C ILE A 143 4.18 10.21 12.67
N ALA A 144 5.28 10.89 12.98
CA ALA A 144 6.36 10.34 13.81
C ALA A 144 5.89 9.97 15.23
N GLU A 145 5.02 10.77 15.84
CA GLU A 145 4.42 10.46 17.14
C GLU A 145 3.52 9.21 17.11
N ARG A 146 2.93 8.90 15.95
CA ARG A 146 2.06 7.73 15.73
C ARG A 146 2.79 6.45 15.32
N GLN A 147 4.09 6.54 15.02
CA GLN A 147 4.90 5.36 14.72
C GLN A 147 4.94 4.42 15.94
N ASN A 148 4.96 3.12 15.67
CA ASN A 148 5.15 2.12 16.71
C ASN A 148 6.50 2.38 17.40
N LYS A 149 6.57 2.19 18.71
CA LYS A 149 7.80 2.36 19.48
C LYS A 149 8.08 1.11 20.26
N MET A 150 9.35 0.73 20.31
CA MET A 150 9.77 -0.44 21.04
C MET A 150 10.61 -0.06 22.25
N PHE A 151 10.38 -0.75 23.36
CA PHE A 151 11.14 -0.62 24.59
C PHE A 151 11.55 -2.01 25.06
N PHE A 152 12.77 -2.10 25.57
CA PHE A 152 13.35 -3.33 26.09
C PHE A 152 13.69 -3.15 27.55
N ASP A 153 13.27 -4.11 28.37
CA ASP A 153 13.65 -4.20 29.77
C ASP A 153 14.00 -5.65 30.14
N ALA A 154 14.35 -5.88 31.40
CA ALA A 154 14.69 -7.21 31.91
C ALA A 154 13.50 -8.17 31.98
N ASN A 155 12.26 -7.69 31.80
CA ASN A 155 11.06 -8.51 31.82
C ASN A 155 10.64 -8.92 30.40
N GLY A 156 10.97 -8.11 29.39
CA GLY A 156 10.64 -8.38 28.00
C GLY A 156 10.67 -7.16 27.08
N ILE A 157 9.83 -7.22 26.06
CA ILE A 157 9.71 -6.22 25.01
C ILE A 157 8.32 -5.61 25.09
N ARG A 158 8.24 -4.29 25.16
CA ARG A 158 6.98 -3.55 25.03
C ARG A 158 6.97 -2.80 23.71
N ILE A 159 5.94 -3.05 22.91
CA ILE A 159 5.70 -2.36 21.64
C ILE A 159 4.46 -1.48 21.84
N GLU A 160 4.68 -0.16 21.90
CA GLU A 160 3.59 0.80 21.84
C GLU A 160 3.08 0.88 20.40
N MET A 161 1.76 0.76 20.23
CA MET A 161 1.09 0.83 18.94
C MET A 161 0.07 1.99 18.95
N PRO A 162 0.51 3.27 18.87
CA PRO A 162 -0.37 4.42 19.07
C PRO A 162 -1.53 4.48 18.08
N LEU A 163 -1.35 4.00 16.85
CA LEU A 163 -2.42 3.95 15.85
C LEU A 163 -3.61 3.07 16.29
N PHE A 164 -3.33 2.03 17.06
CA PHE A 164 -4.31 1.06 17.54
C PHE A 164 -4.71 1.31 19.01
N ASP A 165 -4.25 2.41 19.61
CA ASP A 165 -4.49 2.78 21.01
C ASP A 165 -4.21 1.62 22.00
N LYS A 166 -3.11 0.88 21.77
CA LYS A 166 -2.73 -0.27 22.59
C LYS A 166 -1.22 -0.45 22.71
N ASP A 167 -0.81 -1.23 23.69
CA ASP A 167 0.52 -1.80 23.79
C ASP A 167 0.50 -3.32 23.58
N CYS A 168 1.66 -3.86 23.22
CA CYS A 168 1.91 -5.29 23.13
C CYS A 168 3.12 -5.61 24.01
N PHE A 169 2.95 -6.50 24.98
CA PHE A 169 4.01 -6.98 25.84
C PHE A 169 4.38 -8.42 25.50
N ILE A 170 5.66 -8.62 25.22
CA ILE A 170 6.27 -9.91 24.91
C ILE A 170 7.22 -10.22 26.07
N SER A 171 6.89 -11.23 26.88
CA SER A 171 7.79 -11.67 27.95
C SER A 171 9.09 -12.20 27.36
N GLN A 172 10.23 -11.86 27.96
CA GLN A 172 11.54 -12.35 27.53
C GLN A 172 11.58 -13.89 27.49
N GLN A 173 10.96 -14.54 28.48
CA GLN A 173 10.94 -16.00 28.60
C GLN A 173 10.10 -16.68 27.51
N SER A 174 9.19 -15.93 26.89
CA SER A 174 8.32 -16.44 25.83
C SER A 174 8.99 -16.50 24.47
N ILE A 175 10.07 -15.74 24.26
CA ILE A 175 10.77 -15.67 22.97
C ILE A 175 11.59 -16.94 22.78
N GLU A 176 11.24 -17.73 21.76
CA GLU A 176 12.00 -18.90 21.37
C GLU A 176 13.02 -18.60 20.29
N ALA A 177 12.66 -17.77 19.31
CA ALA A 177 13.55 -17.41 18.21
C ALA A 177 13.31 -15.98 17.72
N VAL A 178 14.37 -15.36 17.20
CA VAL A 178 14.36 -14.07 16.51
C VAL A 178 15.04 -14.25 15.16
N ILE A 179 14.31 -13.97 14.09
CA ILE A 179 14.80 -14.08 12.72
C ILE A 179 14.79 -12.70 12.09
N TYR A 180 15.94 -12.26 11.59
CA TYR A 180 16.06 -11.09 10.73
C TYR A 180 15.72 -11.49 9.30
N TYR A 181 14.95 -10.66 8.60
CA TYR A 181 14.69 -10.85 7.18
C TYR A 181 14.97 -9.57 6.42
N ASN A 182 15.55 -9.72 5.24
CA ASN A 182 15.90 -8.63 4.34
C ASN A 182 15.87 -9.16 2.90
N TYR A 183 14.73 -8.97 2.22
CA TYR A 183 14.55 -9.49 0.87
C TYR A 183 13.65 -8.62 0.00
N ILE A 184 13.76 -8.86 -1.29
CA ILE A 184 13.02 -8.17 -2.34
C ILE A 184 11.98 -9.14 -2.88
N VAL A 185 10.72 -8.70 -2.92
CA VAL A 185 9.60 -9.56 -3.33
C VAL A 185 9.26 -9.39 -4.80
N SER A 186 9.48 -8.19 -5.35
CA SER A 186 9.12 -7.86 -6.72
C SER A 186 10.30 -7.97 -7.67
N SER A 187 10.06 -8.54 -8.86
CA SER A 187 11.07 -8.66 -9.92
C SER A 187 11.53 -7.31 -10.49
N ASP A 188 10.81 -6.23 -10.18
CA ASP A 188 11.14 -4.86 -10.55
C ASP A 188 11.91 -4.10 -9.46
N PHE A 189 12.26 -4.77 -8.36
CA PHE A 189 13.04 -4.22 -7.24
C PHE A 189 12.39 -3.04 -6.53
N THR A 190 11.07 -2.88 -6.66
CA THR A 190 10.30 -1.80 -6.01
C THR A 190 9.79 -2.16 -4.62
N GLU A 191 9.61 -3.45 -4.33
CA GLU A 191 9.09 -3.93 -3.05
C GLU A 191 10.20 -4.60 -2.21
N HIS A 192 10.70 -3.84 -1.24
CA HIS A 192 11.71 -4.26 -0.27
C HIS A 192 11.08 -4.49 1.10
N TYR A 193 11.39 -5.62 1.72
CA TYR A 193 10.91 -6.01 3.04
C TYR A 193 12.10 -6.26 3.97
N GLU A 194 12.12 -5.54 5.07
CA GLU A 194 13.14 -5.61 6.09
C GLU A 194 12.49 -5.58 7.47
N GLY A 195 12.85 -6.53 8.32
CA GLY A 195 12.27 -6.63 9.64
C GLY A 195 12.81 -7.77 10.49
N TYR A 196 12.19 -7.94 11.66
CA TYR A 196 12.44 -9.05 12.56
C TYR A 196 11.14 -9.81 12.85
N LYS A 197 11.21 -11.13 12.82
CA LYS A 197 10.15 -12.03 13.29
C LYS A 197 10.54 -12.62 14.63
N PHE A 198 9.71 -12.37 15.63
CA PHE A 198 9.81 -12.95 16.95
C PHE A 198 8.83 -14.13 17.04
N TYR A 199 9.37 -15.31 17.31
CA TYR A 199 8.61 -16.55 17.48
C TYR A 199 8.45 -16.83 18.98
N LEU A 200 7.21 -16.91 19.43
CA LEU A 200 6.84 -16.91 20.85
C LEU A 200 6.12 -18.20 21.26
N ASN A 201 6.50 -18.83 22.36
CA ASN A 201 5.79 -20.03 22.83
C ASN A 201 4.36 -19.71 23.33
N THR A 202 4.12 -18.49 23.80
CA THR A 202 2.84 -17.96 24.27
C THR A 202 2.40 -16.74 23.47
N ILE A 203 1.08 -16.52 23.38
CA ILE A 203 0.51 -15.32 22.76
C ILE A 203 0.91 -14.09 23.60
N PRO A 204 1.34 -12.98 22.97
CA PRO A 204 1.72 -11.79 23.71
C PRO A 204 0.51 -11.08 24.32
N VAL A 205 0.75 -10.32 25.38
CA VAL A 205 -0.31 -9.64 26.12
C VAL A 205 -0.56 -8.27 25.51
N TYR A 206 -1.81 -7.96 25.18
CA TYR A 206 -2.20 -6.65 24.64
C TYR A 206 -2.99 -5.85 25.68
N THR A 207 -2.55 -4.63 26.00
CA THR A 207 -3.30 -3.73 26.88
C THR A 207 -3.78 -2.54 26.06
N LYS A 208 -5.08 -2.25 26.13
CA LYS A 208 -5.67 -1.12 25.42
C LYS A 208 -5.64 0.11 26.32
N TYR A 209 -5.40 1.27 25.72
CA TYR A 209 -5.45 2.53 26.44
C TYR A 209 -6.89 2.85 26.87
N GLU A 210 -7.04 3.60 27.96
CA GLU A 210 -8.36 4.01 28.46
C GLU A 210 -9.12 4.87 27.45
N LYS A 211 -8.40 5.79 26.79
CA LYS A 211 -8.95 6.70 25.78
C LYS A 211 -8.70 6.16 24.38
N GLN A 212 -9.53 5.23 23.94
CA GLN A 212 -9.52 4.73 22.56
C GLN A 212 -10.28 5.64 21.60
N SER A 213 -9.73 5.80 20.40
CA SER A 213 -10.44 6.37 19.27
C SER A 213 -11.65 5.51 18.88
N TRP A 214 -12.68 6.15 18.33
CA TRP A 214 -13.94 5.48 17.98
C TRP A 214 -13.74 4.33 16.96
N LEU A 215 -12.77 4.45 16.06
CA LEU A 215 -12.42 3.40 15.10
C LEU A 215 -11.90 2.14 15.80
N ASN A 216 -11.01 2.29 16.78
CA ASN A 216 -10.44 1.17 17.52
C ASN A 216 -11.48 0.50 18.44
N LYS A 217 -12.50 1.23 18.88
CA LYS A 217 -13.68 0.67 19.57
C LYS A 217 -14.53 -0.22 18.67
N LEU A 218 -14.65 0.11 17.38
CA LEU A 218 -15.44 -0.66 16.41
C LEU A 218 -14.69 -1.92 15.91
N PHE A 219 -13.35 -1.90 15.92
CA PHE A 219 -12.53 -3.02 15.44
C PHE A 219 -11.51 -3.47 16.51
N PRO A 220 -11.96 -3.99 17.67
CA PRO A 220 -11.10 -4.29 18.81
C PRO A 220 -10.34 -5.62 18.67
N LYS A 221 -9.73 -5.89 17.50
CA LYS A 221 -9.08 -7.17 17.22
C LYS A 221 -7.62 -7.15 17.68
N ASP A 222 -7.31 -8.06 18.60
CA ASP A 222 -5.94 -8.35 19.00
C ASP A 222 -5.40 -9.55 18.22
N SER A 223 -4.10 -9.53 17.94
CA SER A 223 -3.46 -10.62 17.21
C SER A 223 -3.35 -11.82 18.14
N GLN A 224 -3.85 -12.97 17.69
CA GLN A 224 -3.67 -14.25 18.37
C GLN A 224 -2.43 -15.00 17.85
N SER A 225 -1.59 -14.31 17.07
CA SER A 225 -0.38 -14.89 16.49
C SER A 225 0.72 -15.02 17.53
N LYS A 226 1.37 -16.17 17.52
CA LYS A 226 2.64 -16.42 18.23
C LYS A 226 3.85 -15.87 17.49
N ILE A 227 3.65 -15.31 16.30
CA ILE A 227 4.67 -14.63 15.50
C ILE A 227 4.37 -13.13 15.55
N ILE A 228 5.34 -12.35 16.02
CA ILE A 228 5.30 -10.89 15.96
C ILE A 228 6.31 -10.41 14.93
N ASP A 229 5.80 -9.65 13.96
CA ASP A 229 6.60 -9.05 12.90
C ASP A 229 6.83 -7.57 13.22
N ILE A 230 8.09 -7.16 13.16
CA ILE A 230 8.55 -5.81 13.48
C ILE A 230 9.29 -5.29 12.25
N ASP A 231 8.75 -4.23 11.65
CA ASP A 231 9.30 -3.60 10.46
C ASP A 231 10.34 -2.52 10.80
N ASN A 232 11.13 -2.14 9.79
CA ASN A 232 12.11 -1.06 9.88
C ASN A 232 11.52 0.34 10.13
N LYS A 233 10.18 0.49 10.09
CA LYS A 233 9.47 1.74 10.40
C LYS A 233 9.21 1.90 11.89
N THR A 234 9.37 0.84 12.67
CA THR A 234 9.23 0.89 14.13
C THR A 234 10.37 1.68 14.75
N LYS A 235 10.04 2.62 15.63
CA LYS A 235 11.05 3.42 16.33
C LYS A 235 11.90 2.51 17.21
N TYR A 236 13.23 2.71 17.14
CA TYR A 236 14.26 1.90 17.80
C TYR A 236 14.44 0.48 17.21
N PHE A 237 13.97 0.26 15.99
CA PHE A 237 14.22 -0.98 15.23
C PHE A 237 15.70 -1.41 15.23
N TRP A 238 16.60 -0.47 14.95
CA TRP A 238 18.04 -0.73 14.86
C TRP A 238 18.70 -1.10 16.20
N GLU A 239 17.98 -0.99 17.33
CA GLU A 239 18.49 -1.38 18.64
C GLU A 239 18.27 -2.87 18.93
N ILE A 240 17.40 -3.55 18.17
CA ILE A 240 17.07 -4.98 18.35
C ILE A 240 18.32 -5.88 18.47
N PRO A 241 19.34 -5.80 17.61
CA PRO A 241 20.51 -6.69 17.71
C PRO A 241 21.27 -6.49 19.02
N LYS A 242 21.43 -5.23 19.43
CA LYS A 242 22.09 -4.86 20.69
C LYS A 242 21.30 -5.42 21.87
N MET A 243 19.98 -5.28 21.85
CA MET A 243 19.11 -5.78 22.91
C MET A 243 19.09 -7.31 22.95
N VAL A 244 19.06 -7.97 21.79
CA VAL A 244 19.13 -9.43 21.71
C VAL A 244 20.45 -9.95 22.27
N LYS A 245 21.56 -9.28 21.98
CA LYS A 245 22.87 -9.60 22.56
C LYS A 245 22.89 -9.41 24.09
N ILE A 246 22.34 -8.32 24.60
CA ILE A 246 22.33 -8.02 26.04
C ILE A 246 21.45 -9.01 26.81
N TYR A 247 20.21 -9.22 26.37
CA TYR A 247 19.21 -9.97 27.13
C TYR A 247 19.20 -11.47 26.83
N PHE A 248 19.66 -11.90 25.66
CA PHE A 248 19.65 -13.31 25.25
C PHE A 248 21.04 -13.90 25.05
N ASN A 249 22.10 -13.13 25.32
CA ASN A 249 23.51 -13.53 25.17
C ASN A 249 23.83 -14.10 23.76
N SER A 250 23.13 -13.59 22.73
CA SER A 250 23.36 -14.03 21.36
C SER A 250 24.69 -13.50 20.83
N LYS A 251 25.40 -14.34 20.08
CA LYS A 251 26.63 -14.00 19.33
C LYS A 251 26.36 -13.64 17.87
N ALA A 252 25.09 -13.57 17.43
CA ALA A 252 24.78 -13.33 16.03
C ALA A 252 25.23 -11.94 15.58
N GLU A 253 26.16 -11.90 14.64
CA GLU A 253 26.47 -10.71 13.83
C GLU A 253 25.48 -10.68 12.67
N ILE A 254 24.63 -9.66 12.63
CA ILE A 254 23.64 -9.50 11.56
C ILE A 254 24.29 -8.74 10.41
N ASP A 255 24.20 -9.30 9.21
CA ASP A 255 24.64 -8.61 8.00
C ASP A 255 23.53 -7.68 7.50
N PHE A 256 23.70 -6.37 7.73
CA PHE A 256 22.79 -5.32 7.26
C PHE A 256 23.02 -4.90 5.80
N LYS A 257 23.74 -5.70 5.01
CA LYS A 257 23.93 -5.38 3.59
C LYS A 257 22.60 -5.23 2.85
N ASP A 258 22.57 -4.23 1.99
CA ASP A 258 21.47 -3.97 1.08
C ASP A 258 21.35 -5.14 0.08
N PRO A 259 20.18 -5.81 -0.02
CA PRO A 259 20.00 -6.94 -0.93
C PRO A 259 20.14 -6.53 -2.40
N ILE A 260 19.95 -5.25 -2.74
CA ILE A 260 20.10 -4.70 -4.08
C ILE A 260 21.57 -4.45 -4.43
N LYS A 261 22.40 -4.10 -3.43
CA LYS A 261 23.79 -3.67 -3.63
C LYS A 261 24.79 -4.78 -3.29
N GLY A 262 24.78 -5.86 -4.07
CA GLY A 262 25.76 -6.94 -3.93
C GLY A 262 27.12 -6.60 -4.52
N THR A 263 27.20 -6.39 -5.83
CA THR A 263 28.46 -6.07 -6.53
C THR A 263 28.27 -4.84 -7.40
N LEU A 264 29.10 -3.81 -7.22
CA LEU A 264 29.08 -2.64 -8.07
C LEU A 264 29.52 -3.03 -9.50
N ILE A 265 28.63 -2.87 -10.47
CA ILE A 265 28.92 -3.13 -11.90
C ILE A 265 29.60 -1.91 -12.52
N SER A 266 29.08 -0.71 -12.23
CA SER A 266 29.65 0.54 -12.74
C SER A 266 29.22 1.71 -11.87
N SER A 267 30.07 2.73 -11.75
CA SER A 267 29.75 4.00 -11.11
C SER A 267 30.17 5.14 -12.02
N GLU A 268 29.24 6.05 -12.29
CA GLU A 268 29.47 7.25 -13.09
C GLU A 268 29.17 8.47 -12.23
N THR A 269 30.15 9.35 -12.09
CA THR A 269 29.99 10.58 -11.31
C THR A 269 29.95 11.79 -12.24
N TYR A 270 28.86 12.54 -12.12
CA TYR A 270 28.62 13.77 -12.87
C TYR A 270 28.74 14.95 -11.91
N GLN A 271 29.62 15.90 -12.23
CA GLN A 271 29.63 17.20 -11.56
C GLN A 271 28.89 18.22 -12.42
N ASN A 272 27.83 18.81 -11.86
CA ASN A 272 27.15 19.93 -12.47
C ASN A 272 27.04 21.09 -11.47
N LYS A 273 27.79 22.16 -11.74
CA LYS A 273 27.89 23.39 -10.92
C LYS A 273 28.27 23.09 -9.46
N ASN A 274 27.27 22.92 -8.58
CA ASN A 274 27.43 22.66 -7.14
C ASN A 274 26.87 21.29 -6.70
N LYS A 275 26.47 20.42 -7.64
CA LYS A 275 25.87 19.12 -7.32
C LYS A 275 26.68 18.01 -7.96
N THR A 276 27.23 17.15 -7.11
CA THR A 276 27.85 15.89 -7.50
C THR A 276 26.78 14.82 -7.48
N THR A 277 26.50 14.22 -8.63
CA THR A 277 25.55 13.11 -8.75
C THR A 277 26.31 11.86 -9.15
N THR A 278 26.26 10.82 -8.31
CA THR A 278 26.84 9.51 -8.62
C THR A 278 25.71 8.55 -8.98
N ILE A 279 25.80 7.97 -10.18
CA ILE A 279 24.89 6.92 -10.66
C ILE A 279 25.63 5.60 -10.56
N GLU A 280 25.14 4.72 -9.69
CA GLU A 280 25.71 3.40 -9.49
C GLU A 280 24.79 2.33 -10.08
N LYS A 281 25.36 1.40 -10.85
CA LYS A 281 24.69 0.16 -11.27
C LYS A 281 25.20 -0.99 -10.41
N TRP A 282 24.30 -1.67 -9.74
CA TRP A 282 24.63 -2.78 -8.84
C TRP A 282 24.06 -4.09 -9.37
N LYS A 283 24.80 -5.17 -9.14
CA LYS A 283 24.30 -6.54 -9.21
C LYS A 283 23.72 -6.90 -7.84
N PRO A 284 22.54 -7.54 -7.77
CA PRO A 284 21.94 -7.99 -6.51
C PRO A 284 22.88 -8.90 -5.72
N SER A 285 22.75 -8.86 -4.39
CA SER A 285 23.49 -9.75 -3.52
C SER A 285 22.92 -11.17 -3.54
N ASN A 286 23.79 -12.19 -3.44
CA ASN A 286 23.40 -13.59 -3.27
C ASN A 286 23.29 -13.99 -1.78
N HIS A 287 23.15 -13.03 -0.86
CA HIS A 287 23.07 -13.31 0.57
C HIS A 287 21.75 -13.97 0.97
N GLU A 288 21.80 -14.74 2.06
CA GLU A 288 20.61 -15.36 2.64
C GLU A 288 19.62 -14.29 3.05
N ALA A 289 18.40 -14.39 2.51
CA ALA A 289 17.29 -13.47 2.73
C ALA A 289 16.82 -13.40 4.19
N GLU A 290 17.11 -14.43 4.98
CA GLU A 290 16.73 -14.52 6.37
C GLU A 290 17.91 -15.08 7.19
N GLN A 291 18.13 -14.51 8.38
CA GLN A 291 19.22 -14.88 9.29
C GLN A 291 18.67 -15.09 10.69
N ILE A 292 19.08 -16.19 11.33
CA ILE A 292 18.71 -16.46 12.73
C ILE A 292 19.57 -15.56 13.62
N VAL A 293 18.92 -14.64 14.33
CA VAL A 293 19.56 -13.73 15.28
C VAL A 293 19.64 -14.37 16.67
N PHE A 294 18.63 -15.15 17.01
CA PHE A 294 18.57 -15.91 18.25
C PHE A 294 17.69 -17.12 18.04
N ASP A 295 18.10 -18.27 18.58
CA ASP A 295 17.22 -19.40 18.80
C ASP A 295 17.61 -20.12 20.08
N LYS A 296 16.62 -20.33 20.94
CA LYS A 296 16.80 -20.96 22.26
C LYS A 296 17.17 -22.44 22.16
N PHE A 297 16.81 -23.10 21.07
CA PHE A 297 16.92 -24.55 20.90
C PHE A 297 17.92 -24.98 19.81
N ASN A 298 18.66 -24.03 19.24
CA ASN A 298 19.62 -24.25 18.15
C ASN A 298 19.05 -25.01 16.93
N ARG A 299 17.82 -24.68 16.55
CA ARG A 299 17.05 -25.18 15.41
C ARG A 299 17.43 -24.46 14.12
N THR A 300 17.17 -25.12 13.01
CA THR A 300 17.26 -24.52 11.67
C THR A 300 16.05 -23.62 11.37
N LEU A 301 16.20 -22.75 10.37
CA LEU A 301 15.15 -21.81 9.96
C LEU A 301 13.84 -22.51 9.53
N ASP A 302 13.97 -23.65 8.84
CA ASP A 302 12.84 -24.46 8.40
C ASP A 302 12.10 -25.14 9.56
N GLU A 303 12.83 -25.59 10.58
CA GLU A 303 12.25 -26.19 11.79
C GLU A 303 11.47 -25.16 12.60
N ILE A 304 12.03 -23.95 12.77
CA ILE A 304 11.36 -22.84 13.44
C ILE A 304 10.05 -22.52 12.71
N LYS A 305 10.08 -22.36 11.38
CA LYS A 305 8.88 -22.04 10.59
C LYS A 305 7.81 -23.13 10.67
N LYS A 306 8.21 -24.41 10.64
CA LYS A 306 7.26 -25.53 10.73
C LYS A 306 6.56 -25.60 12.09
N GLY A 307 7.24 -25.23 13.18
CA GLY A 307 6.66 -25.23 14.52
C GLY A 307 5.57 -24.18 14.75
N TYR A 308 5.42 -23.21 13.84
CA TYR A 308 4.59 -22.01 14.01
C TYR A 308 3.63 -21.74 12.84
N ARG A 309 3.48 -22.70 11.93
CA ARG A 309 2.45 -22.69 10.87
C ARG A 309 1.10 -23.18 11.42
#